data_AF-A0A961X3S0-F1
#
_entry.id   AF-A0A961X3S0-F1
#
_cell.length_a   1.000
_cell.length_b   1.000
_cell.length_c   1.000
_cell.angle_alpha   90.00
_cell.angle_beta   90.00
_cell.angle_gamma   90.00
#
_symmetry.space_group_name_H-M   'P 1'
#
loop_
_entity.id
_entity.type
_entity.pdbx_description
1 polymer ?
#
loop_
_entity_poly.entity_id
_entity_poly.type
_entity_poly.pdbx_seq_one_letter_code
_entity_poly.pdbx_strand_id
1 'polypeptide(L)'
;MQLNQPLVSVGQLPVTLADLLAAATVLVLLLLISAVVFAWRAQRARGFESHESFRRTADLEYRLAELSGTLRSFAEQTQGAQINLAGAIDERLDQVSHRLGLSLADQANRTGQSLQQLHERLAVIDAAQQNIAALSSEMVSLKDILSNKQARGAYGQGRMEAIIRDGLPVDAYAFQATLSNGTRPDCLIRLPESDIKLVIDAKFPLEAFNALRLPGNEKTI
;
A
#
# COMPACT_ATOMS: atom_id res chain seq x y z
N MET A 1 125.88 -15.23 -24.16
CA MET A 1 125.61 -15.41 -25.61
C MET A 1 125.38 -14.02 -26.22
N GLN A 2 126.00 -13.74 -27.37
CA GLN A 2 126.28 -12.38 -27.88
C GLN A 2 125.00 -11.63 -28.31
N LEU A 3 124.67 -10.50 -27.65
CA LEU A 3 123.49 -9.66 -27.95
C LEU A 3 123.78 -8.43 -28.84
N ASN A 4 125.00 -8.27 -29.37
CA ASN A 4 125.44 -7.03 -30.01
C ASN A 4 125.91 -7.16 -31.47
N GLN A 5 125.41 -8.16 -32.21
CA GLN A 5 125.66 -8.25 -33.66
C GLN A 5 124.57 -7.49 -34.43
N PRO A 6 124.92 -6.47 -35.24
CA PRO A 6 123.96 -5.70 -36.02
C PRO A 6 123.47 -6.52 -37.22
N LEU A 7 122.17 -6.78 -37.30
CA LEU A 7 121.58 -7.59 -38.38
C LEU A 7 121.04 -6.77 -39.56
N VAL A 8 120.84 -5.44 -39.42
CA VAL A 8 120.34 -4.57 -40.51
C VAL A 8 120.90 -3.15 -40.35
N SER A 9 121.55 -2.60 -41.38
CA SER A 9 122.01 -1.20 -41.43
C SER A 9 121.06 -0.35 -42.27
N VAL A 10 120.34 0.59 -41.64
CA VAL A 10 119.63 1.64 -42.37
C VAL A 10 120.50 2.90 -42.30
N GLY A 11 121.11 3.27 -43.44
CA GLY A 11 122.00 4.42 -43.52
C GLY A 11 123.34 4.20 -42.80
N GLN A 12 123.60 4.96 -41.73
CA GLN A 12 124.88 4.97 -40.98
C GLN A 12 124.72 4.72 -39.47
N LEU A 13 123.56 4.21 -39.01
CA LEU A 13 123.34 3.79 -37.62
C LEU A 13 123.20 2.26 -37.58
N PRO A 14 124.07 1.51 -36.88
CA PRO A 14 123.92 0.08 -36.74
C PRO A 14 122.73 -0.22 -35.82
N VAL A 15 121.61 -0.68 -36.40
CA VAL A 15 120.43 -1.06 -35.62
C VAL A 15 120.69 -2.42 -34.98
N THR A 16 120.68 -2.45 -33.65
CA THR A 16 120.91 -3.66 -32.87
C THR A 16 119.59 -4.41 -32.61
N LEU A 17 119.65 -5.71 -32.32
CA LEU A 17 118.46 -6.47 -31.90
C LEU A 17 117.78 -5.87 -30.65
N ALA A 18 118.55 -5.16 -29.81
CA ALA A 18 118.04 -4.44 -28.66
C ALA A 18 117.11 -3.27 -29.05
N ASP A 19 117.44 -2.53 -30.11
CA ASP A 19 116.62 -1.39 -30.58
C ASP A 19 115.27 -1.86 -31.15
N LEU A 20 115.26 -2.99 -31.87
CA LEU A 20 114.01 -3.57 -32.39
C LEU A 20 113.09 -4.06 -31.27
N LEU A 21 113.65 -4.69 -30.23
CA LEU A 21 112.87 -5.10 -29.05
C LEU A 21 112.34 -3.88 -28.30
N ALA A 22 113.13 -2.82 -28.15
CA ALA A 22 112.68 -1.57 -27.53
C ALA A 22 111.51 -0.94 -28.31
N ALA A 23 111.62 -0.82 -29.64
CA ALA A 23 110.54 -0.30 -30.48
C ALA A 23 109.25 -1.14 -30.38
N ALA A 24 109.37 -2.47 -30.35
CA ALA A 24 108.23 -3.37 -30.18
C ALA A 24 107.55 -3.18 -28.81
N THR A 25 108.31 -3.04 -27.73
CA THR A 25 107.74 -2.79 -26.39
C THR A 25 106.99 -1.45 -26.31
N VAL A 26 107.52 -0.41 -26.96
CA VAL A 26 106.87 0.91 -27.01
C VAL A 26 105.56 0.85 -27.82
N LEU A 27 105.56 0.14 -28.94
CA LEU A 27 104.36 -0.04 -29.77
C LEU A 27 103.26 -0.79 -29.01
N VAL A 28 103.62 -1.86 -28.29
CA VAL A 28 102.68 -2.61 -27.43
C VAL A 28 102.14 -1.72 -26.32
N LEU A 29 103.00 -0.92 -25.66
CA LEU A 29 102.57 0.04 -24.64
C LEU A 29 101.58 1.07 -25.20
N LEU A 30 101.85 1.63 -26.38
CA LEU A 30 100.94 2.59 -27.03
C LEU A 30 99.59 1.95 -27.38
N LEU A 31 99.58 0.71 -27.87
CA LEU A 31 98.34 -0.01 -28.15
C LEU A 31 97.54 -0.32 -26.86
N LEU A 32 98.23 -0.68 -25.77
CA LEU A 32 97.58 -0.87 -24.48
C LEU A 32 96.99 0.45 -23.94
N ILE A 33 97.73 1.56 -24.02
CA ILE A 33 97.24 2.87 -23.61
C ILE A 33 96.03 3.28 -24.46
N SER A 34 96.09 3.10 -25.78
CA SER A 34 94.97 3.35 -26.70
C SER A 34 93.73 2.53 -26.34
N ALA A 35 93.88 1.23 -26.07
CA ALA A 35 92.78 0.35 -25.67
C ALA A 35 92.16 0.78 -24.33
N VAL A 36 92.99 1.16 -23.35
CA VAL A 36 92.52 1.67 -22.05
C VAL A 36 91.78 2.98 -22.22
N VAL A 37 92.29 3.92 -23.02
CA VAL A 37 91.62 5.20 -23.30
C VAL A 37 90.30 4.97 -24.03
N PHE A 38 90.25 4.06 -25.00
CA PHE A 38 89.02 3.72 -25.72
C PHE A 38 87.99 3.07 -24.79
N ALA A 39 88.42 2.16 -23.92
CA ALA A 39 87.56 1.55 -22.91
C ALA A 39 87.03 2.60 -21.91
N TRP A 40 87.88 3.52 -21.46
CA TRP A 40 87.47 4.64 -20.60
C TRP A 40 86.47 5.57 -21.31
N ARG A 41 86.69 5.85 -22.60
CA ARG A 41 85.79 6.68 -23.42
C ARG A 41 84.44 5.99 -23.63
N ALA A 42 84.44 4.69 -23.93
CA ALA A 42 83.25 3.88 -24.12
C ALA A 42 82.45 3.73 -22.81
N GLN A 43 83.13 3.53 -21.68
CA GLN A 43 82.51 3.46 -20.37
C GLN A 43 81.89 4.80 -19.96
N ARG A 44 82.54 5.93 -20.30
CA ARG A 44 82.01 7.27 -20.05
C ARG A 44 80.80 7.60 -20.93
N ALA A 45 80.74 7.07 -22.15
CA ALA A 45 79.55 7.18 -23.01
C ALA A 45 78.37 6.33 -22.49
N ARG A 46 78.64 5.10 -22.01
CA ARG A 46 77.63 4.21 -21.42
C ARG A 46 77.04 4.72 -20.11
N GLY A 47 77.78 5.56 -19.37
CA GLY A 47 77.29 6.18 -18.14
C GLY A 47 76.14 7.17 -18.34
N PHE A 48 75.93 7.70 -19.56
CA PHE A 48 74.84 8.65 -19.82
C PHE A 48 73.50 7.93 -20.15
N GLU A 49 73.55 6.76 -20.81
CA GLU A 49 72.35 5.98 -21.18
C GLU A 49 71.69 5.25 -19.99
N SER A 50 72.48 4.85 -18.98
CA SER A 50 71.96 4.16 -17.78
C SER A 50 71.18 5.08 -16.85
N HIS A 51 71.48 6.38 -16.83
CA HIS A 51 70.74 7.35 -16.02
C HIS A 51 69.35 7.66 -16.59
N GLU A 52 69.16 7.60 -17.91
CA GLU A 52 67.87 7.89 -18.53
C GLU A 52 66.87 6.73 -18.32
N SER A 53 67.37 5.49 -18.37
CA SER A 53 66.58 4.27 -18.10
C SER A 53 66.19 4.15 -16.62
N PHE A 54 67.07 4.56 -15.69
CA PHE A 54 66.74 4.61 -14.26
C PHE A 54 65.68 5.69 -13.94
N ARG A 55 65.68 6.82 -14.64
CA ARG A 55 64.66 7.87 -14.44
C ARG A 55 63.28 7.47 -14.96
N ARG A 56 63.20 6.75 -16.09
CA ARG A 56 61.92 6.24 -16.62
C ARG A 56 61.33 5.15 -15.73
N THR A 57 62.17 4.27 -15.17
CA THR A 57 61.69 3.22 -14.25
C THR A 57 61.18 3.80 -12.93
N ALA A 58 61.87 4.81 -12.37
CA ALA A 58 61.39 5.51 -11.18
C ALA A 58 60.06 6.27 -11.40
N ASP A 59 59.85 6.92 -12.57
CA ASP A 59 58.58 7.56 -12.92
C ASP A 59 57.43 6.54 -13.07
N LEU A 60 57.71 5.36 -13.63
CA LEU A 60 56.73 4.29 -13.72
C LEU A 60 56.34 3.74 -12.34
N GLU A 61 57.32 3.51 -11.46
CA GLU A 61 57.05 3.07 -10.08
C GLU A 61 56.23 4.09 -9.30
N TYR A 62 56.54 5.39 -9.45
CA TYR A 62 55.77 6.47 -8.83
C TYR A 62 54.32 6.50 -9.32
N ARG A 63 54.08 6.40 -10.63
CA ARG A 63 52.73 6.34 -11.19
C ARG A 63 51.95 5.11 -10.75
N LEU A 64 52.60 3.95 -10.65
CA LEU A 64 51.97 2.74 -10.12
C LEU A 64 51.60 2.88 -8.64
N ALA A 65 52.46 3.53 -7.85
CA ALA A 65 52.17 3.84 -6.45
C ALA A 65 50.98 4.80 -6.32
N GLU A 66 50.93 5.86 -7.12
CA GLU A 66 49.81 6.82 -7.16
C GLU A 66 48.49 6.17 -7.59
N LEU A 67 48.51 5.33 -8.63
CA LEU A 67 47.35 4.54 -9.06
C LEU A 67 46.90 3.55 -7.98
N SER A 68 47.84 2.87 -7.32
CA SER A 68 47.50 1.95 -6.22
C SER A 68 46.88 2.69 -5.03
N GLY A 69 47.38 3.89 -4.71
CA GLY A 69 46.87 4.74 -3.64
C GLY A 69 45.46 5.27 -3.94
N THR A 70 45.24 5.75 -5.16
CA THR A 70 43.91 6.21 -5.60
C THR A 70 42.90 5.07 -5.65
N LEU A 71 43.28 3.90 -6.19
CA LEU A 71 42.44 2.70 -6.17
C LEU A 71 42.09 2.25 -4.75
N ARG A 72 43.05 2.30 -3.83
CA ARG A 72 42.82 1.96 -2.43
C ARG A 72 41.87 2.95 -1.75
N SER A 73 42.05 4.25 -1.98
CA SER A 73 41.13 5.26 -1.45
C SER A 73 39.71 5.13 -2.04
N PHE A 74 39.61 4.75 -3.32
CA PHE A 74 38.33 4.49 -3.96
C PHE A 74 37.65 3.24 -3.39
N ALA A 75 38.42 2.17 -3.16
CA ALA A 75 37.94 0.96 -2.49
C ALA A 75 37.45 1.26 -1.07
N GLU A 76 38.20 2.05 -0.29
CA GLU A 76 37.80 2.46 1.06
C GLU A 76 36.54 3.35 1.05
N GLN A 77 36.44 4.29 0.11
CA GLN A 77 35.26 5.15 -0.02
C GLN A 77 34.00 4.36 -0.43
N THR A 78 34.14 3.45 -1.40
CA THR A 78 33.03 2.60 -1.85
C THR A 78 32.58 1.62 -0.78
N GLN A 79 33.52 1.03 -0.03
CA GLN A 79 33.21 0.16 1.10
C GLN A 79 32.50 0.92 2.22
N GLY A 80 32.95 2.14 2.55
CA GLY A 80 32.27 3.01 3.50
C GLY A 80 30.85 3.39 3.06
N ALA A 81 30.68 3.74 1.78
CA ALA A 81 29.36 4.05 1.22
C ALA A 81 28.41 2.83 1.27
N GLN A 82 28.93 1.62 1.02
CA GLN A 82 28.13 0.39 1.06
C GLN A 82 27.65 0.06 2.48
N ILE A 83 28.51 0.26 3.50
CA ILE A 83 28.13 0.06 4.92
C ILE A 83 27.07 1.10 5.34
N ASN A 84 27.25 2.36 4.97
CA ASN A 84 26.28 3.42 5.27
C ASN A 84 24.92 3.15 4.61
N LEU A 85 24.93 2.68 3.36
CA LEU A 85 23.70 2.29 2.65
C LEU A 85 23.01 1.12 3.35
N ALA A 86 23.76 0.09 3.72
CA ALA A 86 23.22 -1.08 4.42
C ALA A 86 22.57 -0.68 5.76
N GLY A 87 23.24 0.17 6.55
CA GLY A 87 22.68 0.69 7.80
C GLY A 87 21.42 1.53 7.59
N ALA A 88 21.43 2.43 6.58
CA ALA A 88 20.28 3.25 6.26
C ALA A 88 19.07 2.42 5.77
N ILE A 89 19.32 1.35 5.01
CA ILE A 89 18.27 0.42 4.57
C ILE A 89 17.69 -0.32 5.78
N ASP A 90 18.53 -0.83 6.68
CA ASP A 90 18.08 -1.55 7.88
C ASP A 90 17.20 -0.66 8.78
N GLU A 91 17.63 0.58 9.02
CA GLU A 91 16.86 1.55 9.80
C GLU A 91 15.52 1.90 9.12
N ARG A 92 15.52 2.06 7.79
CA ARG A 92 14.29 2.29 7.02
C ARG A 92 13.35 1.08 7.07
N LEU A 93 13.88 -0.13 6.97
CA LEU A 93 13.09 -1.36 7.04
C LEU A 93 12.48 -1.53 8.43
N ASP A 94 13.22 -1.25 9.50
CA ASP A 94 12.71 -1.30 10.87
C ASP A 94 11.60 -0.26 11.08
N GLN A 95 11.82 1.00 10.65
CA GLN A 95 10.79 2.04 10.72
C GLN A 95 9.53 1.69 9.93
N VAL A 96 9.69 1.15 8.72
CA VAL A 96 8.57 0.72 7.87
C VAL A 96 7.84 -0.45 8.53
N SER A 97 8.57 -1.46 9.02
CA SER A 97 8.00 -2.62 9.72
C SER A 97 7.20 -2.17 10.95
N HIS A 98 7.76 -1.29 11.77
CA HIS A 98 7.08 -0.77 12.94
C HIS A 98 5.82 0.03 12.59
N ARG A 99 5.92 0.94 11.62
CA ARG A 99 4.78 1.74 11.16
C ARG A 99 3.68 0.89 10.53
N LEU A 100 4.06 -0.13 9.74
CA LEU A 100 3.11 -1.10 9.19
C LEU A 100 2.44 -1.87 10.32
N GLY A 101 3.19 -2.38 11.30
CA GLY A 101 2.63 -3.09 12.46
C GLY A 101 1.58 -2.26 13.20
N LEU A 102 1.91 -1.01 13.53
CA LEU A 102 0.97 -0.08 14.17
C LEU A 102 -0.25 0.22 13.29
N SER A 103 -0.04 0.47 11.99
CA SER A 103 -1.13 0.78 11.05
C SER A 103 -2.06 -0.41 10.84
N LEU A 104 -1.53 -1.63 10.73
CA LEU A 104 -2.33 -2.85 10.60
C LEU A 104 -3.15 -3.11 11.88
N ALA A 105 -2.56 -2.89 13.06
CA ALA A 105 -3.28 -3.03 14.33
C ALA A 105 -4.41 -1.99 14.47
N ASP A 106 -4.16 -0.73 14.11
CA ASP A 106 -5.19 0.32 14.13
C ASP A 106 -6.30 0.01 13.11
N GLN A 107 -5.93 -0.39 11.89
CA GLN A 107 -6.89 -0.78 10.85
C GLN A 107 -7.76 -1.97 11.29
N ALA A 108 -7.16 -2.98 11.93
CA ALA A 108 -7.89 -4.14 12.46
C ALA A 108 -8.89 -3.73 13.55
N ASN A 109 -8.48 -2.86 14.47
CA ASN A 109 -9.38 -2.32 15.51
C ASN A 109 -10.55 -1.53 14.93
N ARG A 110 -10.28 -0.59 14.00
CA ARG A 110 -11.34 0.19 13.32
C ARG A 110 -12.29 -0.69 12.54
N THR A 111 -11.76 -1.73 11.88
CA THR A 111 -12.57 -2.71 11.14
C THR A 111 -13.45 -3.50 12.12
N GLY A 112 -12.90 -3.96 13.24
CA GLY A 112 -13.66 -4.65 14.28
C GLY A 112 -14.79 -3.80 14.85
N GLN A 113 -14.53 -2.53 15.17
CA GLN A 113 -15.55 -1.59 15.63
C GLN A 113 -16.62 -1.33 14.56
N SER A 114 -16.23 -1.18 13.29
CA SER A 114 -17.19 -0.97 12.20
C SER A 114 -18.08 -2.20 11.99
N LEU A 115 -17.51 -3.41 12.06
CA LEU A 115 -18.29 -4.65 11.98
C LEU A 115 -19.25 -4.78 13.17
N GLN A 116 -18.83 -4.42 14.39
CA GLN A 116 -19.71 -4.39 15.56
C GLN A 116 -20.88 -3.43 15.37
N GLN A 117 -20.63 -2.21 14.90
CA GLN A 117 -21.69 -1.23 14.61
C GLN A 117 -22.64 -1.73 13.51
N LEU A 118 -22.12 -2.40 12.48
CA LEU A 118 -22.95 -3.02 11.44
C LEU A 118 -23.81 -4.15 12.01
N HIS A 119 -23.26 -5.01 12.87
CA HIS A 119 -24.02 -6.05 13.55
C HIS A 119 -25.15 -5.48 14.42
N GLU A 120 -24.88 -4.42 15.18
CA GLU A 120 -25.89 -3.75 16.00
C GLU A 120 -27.01 -3.15 15.13
N ARG A 121 -26.65 -2.44 14.05
CA ARG A 121 -27.63 -1.92 13.09
C ARG A 121 -28.44 -3.03 12.42
N LEU A 122 -27.82 -4.14 12.07
CA LEU A 122 -28.52 -5.29 11.49
C LEU A 122 -29.50 -5.92 12.49
N ALA A 123 -29.14 -6.01 13.78
CA ALA A 123 -30.05 -6.50 14.81
C ALA A 123 -31.29 -5.59 14.95
N VAL A 124 -31.11 -4.27 14.91
CA VAL A 124 -32.22 -3.30 14.90
C VAL A 124 -33.08 -3.45 13.64
N ILE A 125 -32.46 -3.63 12.47
CA ILE A 125 -33.18 -3.86 11.21
C ILE A 125 -33.99 -5.16 11.27
N ASP A 126 -33.43 -6.24 11.80
CA ASP A 126 -34.13 -7.52 11.93
C ASP A 126 -35.36 -7.39 12.86
N ALA A 127 -35.19 -6.71 14.00
CA ALA A 127 -36.31 -6.41 14.89
C ALA A 127 -37.39 -5.54 14.21
N ALA A 128 -36.98 -4.53 13.44
CA ALA A 128 -37.91 -3.70 12.67
C ALA A 128 -38.66 -4.52 11.60
N GLN A 129 -37.98 -5.44 10.92
CA GLN A 129 -38.61 -6.32 9.91
C GLN A 129 -39.61 -7.29 10.54
N GLN A 130 -39.31 -7.88 11.70
CA GLN A 130 -40.27 -8.72 12.42
C GLN A 130 -41.54 -7.95 12.79
N ASN A 131 -41.39 -6.71 13.29
CA ASN A 131 -42.53 -5.84 13.60
C ASN A 131 -43.34 -5.47 12.34
N ILE A 132 -42.68 -5.17 11.21
CA ILE A 132 -43.34 -4.88 9.94
C ILE A 132 -44.08 -6.12 9.40
N ALA A 133 -43.50 -7.32 9.54
CA ALA A 133 -44.14 -8.57 9.15
C ALA A 133 -45.40 -8.85 9.98
N ALA A 134 -45.34 -8.66 11.30
CA ALA A 134 -46.49 -8.80 12.19
C ALA A 134 -47.61 -7.80 11.82
N LEU A 135 -47.27 -6.52 11.67
CA LEU A 135 -48.22 -5.48 11.26
C LEU A 135 -48.84 -5.76 9.90
N SER A 136 -48.05 -6.24 8.94
CA SER A 136 -48.55 -6.60 7.60
C SER A 136 -49.54 -7.77 7.67
N SER A 137 -49.30 -8.75 8.54
CA SER A 137 -50.23 -9.86 8.78
C SER A 137 -51.55 -9.39 9.38
N GLU A 138 -51.51 -8.50 10.39
CA GLU A 138 -52.71 -7.91 10.98
C GLU A 138 -53.50 -7.06 9.96
N MET A 139 -52.79 -6.28 9.12
CA MET A 139 -53.44 -5.48 8.08
C MET A 139 -54.11 -6.37 7.02
N VAL A 140 -53.49 -7.50 6.64
CA VAL A 140 -54.09 -8.48 5.72
C VAL A 140 -55.33 -9.10 6.35
N SER A 141 -55.27 -9.50 7.62
CA SER A 141 -56.43 -10.02 8.36
C SER A 141 -57.58 -9.01 8.41
N LEU A 142 -57.30 -7.75 8.71
CA LEU A 142 -58.30 -6.68 8.71
C LEU A 142 -58.88 -6.44 7.31
N LYS A 143 -58.03 -6.43 6.27
CA LYS A 143 -58.46 -6.32 4.88
C LYS A 143 -59.40 -7.47 4.49
N ASP A 144 -59.08 -8.70 4.88
CA ASP A 144 -59.89 -9.88 4.56
C ASP A 144 -61.28 -9.79 5.22
N ILE A 145 -61.36 -9.39 6.49
CA ILE A 145 -62.62 -9.13 7.20
C ILE A 145 -63.43 -8.02 6.53
N LEU A 146 -62.78 -6.92 6.13
CA LEU A 146 -63.45 -5.78 5.50
C LEU A 146 -63.83 -6.03 4.03
N SER A 147 -63.15 -6.95 3.34
CA SER A 147 -63.46 -7.33 1.96
C SER A 147 -64.76 -8.13 1.86
N ASN A 148 -65.03 -9.00 2.83
CA ASN A 148 -66.22 -9.84 2.87
C ASN A 148 -67.46 -9.05 3.34
N LYS A 149 -68.53 -9.03 2.54
CA LYS A 149 -69.75 -8.23 2.80
C LYS A 149 -70.46 -8.65 4.10
N GLN A 150 -70.47 -9.94 4.42
CA GLN A 150 -71.12 -10.49 5.60
C GLN A 150 -70.30 -10.21 6.86
N ALA A 151 -68.98 -10.44 6.81
CA ALA A 151 -68.08 -10.16 7.93
C ALA A 151 -68.02 -8.66 8.27
N ARG A 152 -68.03 -7.79 7.25
CA ARG A 152 -68.14 -6.33 7.42
C ARG A 152 -69.45 -5.90 8.08
N GLY A 153 -70.58 -6.51 7.68
CA GLY A 153 -71.87 -6.26 8.32
C GLY A 153 -71.87 -6.68 9.80
N ALA A 154 -71.36 -7.87 10.09
CA ALA A 154 -71.24 -8.38 11.46
C ALA A 154 -70.32 -7.52 12.34
N TYR A 155 -69.21 -6.99 11.81
CA TYR A 155 -68.32 -6.09 12.54
C TYR A 155 -69.00 -4.75 12.87
N GLY A 156 -69.69 -4.14 11.89
CA GLY A 156 -70.44 -2.90 12.09
C GLY A 156 -71.56 -3.05 13.11
N GLN A 157 -72.33 -4.14 12.99
CA GLN A 157 -73.38 -4.49 13.93
C GLN A 157 -72.81 -4.74 15.34
N GLY A 158 -71.75 -5.54 15.48
CA GLY A 158 -71.14 -5.83 16.78
C GLY A 158 -70.60 -4.58 17.48
N ARG A 159 -70.02 -3.63 16.73
CA ARG A 159 -69.59 -2.33 17.27
C ARG A 159 -70.78 -1.49 17.72
N MET A 160 -71.87 -1.44 16.94
CA MET A 160 -73.10 -0.76 17.33
C MET A 160 -73.68 -1.36 18.62
N GLU A 161 -73.79 -2.70 18.70
CA GLU A 161 -74.32 -3.39 19.87
C GLU A 161 -73.49 -3.09 21.13
N ALA A 162 -72.16 -3.05 21.01
CA ALA A 162 -71.28 -2.69 22.13
C ALA A 162 -71.51 -1.26 22.62
N ILE A 163 -71.61 -0.28 21.71
CA ILE A 163 -71.86 1.13 22.06
C ILE A 163 -73.22 1.29 22.77
N ILE A 164 -74.24 0.59 22.28
CA ILE A 164 -75.60 0.67 22.85
C ILE A 164 -75.64 -0.01 24.23
N ARG A 165 -74.99 -1.15 24.40
CA ARG A 165 -74.88 -1.84 25.71
C ARG A 165 -74.14 -1.00 26.75
N ASP A 166 -73.14 -0.23 26.32
CA ASP A 166 -72.36 0.63 27.22
C ASP A 166 -73.10 1.93 27.58
N GLY A 167 -73.88 2.47 26.65
CA GLY A 167 -74.57 3.76 26.82
C GLY A 167 -75.99 3.72 27.36
N LEU A 168 -76.69 2.59 27.30
CA LEU A 168 -78.12 2.49 27.64
C LEU A 168 -78.41 1.29 28.55
N PRO A 169 -79.41 1.41 29.46
CA PRO A 169 -79.86 0.29 30.27
C PRO A 169 -80.52 -0.79 29.41
N VAL A 170 -80.41 -2.05 29.82
CA VAL A 170 -80.84 -3.24 29.07
C VAL A 170 -82.32 -3.21 28.65
N ASP A 171 -83.18 -2.54 29.41
CA ASP A 171 -84.62 -2.44 29.13
C ASP A 171 -84.95 -1.35 28.10
N ALA A 172 -84.02 -0.45 27.80
CA ALA A 172 -84.23 0.67 26.88
C ALA A 172 -83.98 0.33 25.41
N TYR A 173 -83.48 -0.87 25.08
CA TYR A 173 -83.23 -1.25 23.69
C TYR A 173 -83.61 -2.71 23.39
N ALA A 174 -83.70 -3.04 22.10
CA ALA A 174 -83.87 -4.39 21.60
C ALA A 174 -83.10 -4.54 20.28
N PHE A 175 -82.22 -5.54 20.21
CA PHE A 175 -81.50 -5.86 18.98
C PHE A 175 -82.35 -6.73 18.06
N GLN A 176 -82.29 -6.48 16.75
CA GLN A 176 -83.00 -7.24 15.73
C GLN A 176 -84.51 -7.42 15.98
N ALA A 177 -85.17 -6.40 16.54
CA ALA A 177 -86.60 -6.44 16.81
C ALA A 177 -87.41 -6.38 15.50
N THR A 178 -88.44 -7.21 15.36
CA THR A 178 -89.33 -7.16 14.20
C THR A 178 -90.44 -6.14 14.45
N LEU A 179 -90.55 -5.13 13.60
CA LEU A 179 -91.60 -4.12 13.66
C LEU A 179 -92.94 -4.67 13.13
N SER A 180 -94.05 -4.01 13.47
CA SER A 180 -95.40 -4.36 13.02
C SER A 180 -95.59 -4.32 11.49
N ASN A 181 -94.72 -3.62 10.78
CA ASN A 181 -94.67 -3.57 9.32
C ASN A 181 -93.80 -4.67 8.69
N GLY A 182 -93.32 -5.64 9.47
CA GLY A 182 -92.46 -6.74 9.00
C GLY A 182 -91.00 -6.38 8.75
N THR A 183 -90.60 -5.12 8.98
CA THR A 183 -89.20 -4.69 8.83
C THR A 183 -88.39 -5.04 10.08
N ARG A 184 -87.15 -5.49 9.90
CA ARG A 184 -86.23 -5.85 10.99
C ARG A 184 -84.99 -4.94 10.95
N PRO A 185 -84.96 -3.86 11.75
CA PRO A 185 -83.76 -3.06 11.94
C PRO A 185 -82.72 -3.74 12.85
N ASP A 186 -81.47 -3.25 12.81
CA ASP A 186 -80.37 -3.78 13.62
C ASP A 186 -80.58 -3.50 15.12
N CYS A 187 -81.05 -2.30 15.47
CA CYS A 187 -81.41 -1.96 16.84
C CYS A 187 -82.66 -1.07 16.91
N LEU A 188 -83.46 -1.28 17.96
CA LEU A 188 -84.58 -0.44 18.33
C LEU A 188 -84.37 0.09 19.74
N ILE A 189 -84.36 1.41 19.89
CA ILE A 189 -84.25 2.09 21.18
C ILE A 189 -85.62 2.65 21.57
N ARG A 190 -86.03 2.37 22.80
CA ARG A 190 -87.23 2.90 23.45
C ARG A 190 -86.84 4.14 24.25
N LEU A 191 -87.43 5.27 23.93
CA LEU A 191 -87.22 6.51 24.68
C LEU A 191 -88.01 6.47 25.99
N PRO A 192 -87.43 6.88 27.13
CA PRO A 192 -88.19 7.06 28.36
C PRO A 192 -89.22 8.17 28.15
N GLU A 193 -90.43 7.97 28.68
CA GLU A 193 -91.53 8.95 28.70
C GLU A 193 -92.17 9.31 27.34
N SER A 194 -91.92 8.54 26.27
CA SER A 194 -92.65 8.67 25.01
C SER A 194 -92.86 7.32 24.31
N ASP A 195 -93.94 7.17 23.53
CA ASP A 195 -94.17 5.96 22.72
C ASP A 195 -93.36 5.95 21.39
N ILE A 196 -92.36 6.84 21.31
CA ILE A 196 -91.49 6.98 20.14
C ILE A 196 -90.40 5.90 20.21
N LYS A 197 -90.28 5.13 19.13
CA LYS A 197 -89.26 4.09 18.96
C LYS A 197 -88.23 4.59 17.95
N LEU A 198 -86.98 4.73 18.37
CA LEU A 198 -85.87 5.09 17.50
C LEU A 198 -85.30 3.84 16.84
N VAL A 199 -85.24 3.85 15.52
CA VAL A 199 -84.76 2.71 14.72
C VAL A 199 -83.35 3.02 14.21
N ILE A 200 -82.42 2.08 14.42
CA ILE A 200 -81.01 2.21 14.01
C ILE A 200 -80.66 1.06 13.06
N ASP A 201 -80.07 1.40 11.92
CA ASP A 201 -79.50 0.49 10.92
C ASP A 201 -77.99 0.75 10.84
N ALA A 202 -77.18 -0.23 11.25
CA ALA A 202 -75.73 -0.13 11.29
C ALA A 202 -75.14 -0.63 9.98
N LYS A 203 -75.31 0.16 8.92
CA LYS A 203 -74.67 -0.10 7.63
C LYS A 203 -73.30 0.58 7.57
N PHE A 204 -72.24 -0.18 7.30
CA PHE A 204 -70.87 0.37 7.13
C PHE A 204 -70.63 0.87 5.69
N PRO A 205 -70.45 2.19 5.46
CA PRO A 205 -70.18 2.76 4.13
C PRO A 205 -68.68 2.66 3.81
N LEU A 206 -68.28 1.62 3.08
CA LEU A 206 -66.89 1.36 2.72
C LEU A 206 -66.22 2.50 1.93
N GLU A 207 -66.97 3.16 1.05
CA GLU A 207 -66.47 4.27 0.21
C GLU A 207 -66.07 5.48 1.06
N ALA A 208 -66.89 5.84 2.05
CA ALA A 208 -66.60 6.94 2.96
C ALA A 208 -65.39 6.63 3.86
N PHE A 209 -65.26 5.38 4.33
CA PHE A 209 -64.08 4.95 5.11
C PHE A 209 -62.80 4.95 4.25
N ASN A 210 -62.88 4.47 3.01
CA ASN A 210 -61.74 4.49 2.08
C ASN A 210 -61.33 5.92 1.71
N ALA A 211 -62.29 6.84 1.58
CA ALA A 211 -62.03 8.26 1.33
C ALA A 211 -61.30 8.94 2.51
N LEU A 212 -61.63 8.58 3.75
CA LEU A 212 -60.91 9.05 4.96
C LEU A 212 -59.51 8.43 5.10
N ARG A 213 -59.30 7.22 4.56
CA ARG A 213 -58.01 6.49 4.66
C ARG A 213 -56.97 6.99 3.67
N LEU A 214 -57.39 7.58 2.54
CA LEU A 214 -56.48 8.23 1.62
C LEU A 214 -56.02 9.55 2.26
N PRO A 215 -54.72 9.73 2.56
CA PRO A 215 -54.23 11.02 3.04
C PRO A 215 -54.59 12.07 1.99
N GLY A 216 -55.12 13.21 2.46
CA GLY A 216 -55.71 14.24 1.62
C GLY A 216 -54.91 14.49 0.36
N ASN A 217 -55.56 14.29 -0.79
CA ASN A 217 -55.10 14.91 -2.02
C ASN A 217 -55.35 16.42 -1.85
N GLU A 218 -54.41 17.08 -1.20
CA GLU A 218 -54.32 18.52 -1.12
C GLU A 218 -54.25 19.01 -2.56
N LYS A 219 -55.38 19.52 -3.04
CA LYS A 219 -55.46 20.16 -4.34
C LYS A 219 -54.59 21.40 -4.27
N THR A 220 -53.39 21.31 -4.84
CA THR A 220 -52.58 22.47 -5.21
C THR A 220 -53.45 23.42 -6.05
N ILE A 221 -53.66 24.63 -5.53
CA ILE A 221 -54.22 25.77 -6.27
C ILE A 221 -53.14 26.30 -7.23
#